data_AF-A0A9E1MHR6-F1
#
_entry.id   AF-A0A9E1MHR6-F1
#
_cell.length_a   1.000
_cell.length_b   1.000
_cell.length_c   1.000
_cell.angle_alpha   90.00
_cell.angle_beta   90.00
_cell.angle_gamma   90.00
#
_symmetry.space_group_name_H-M   'P 1'
#
loop_
_entity.id
_entity.type
_entity.pdbx_description
1 polymer ?
#
loop_
_entity_poly.entity_id
_entity_poly.type
_entity_poly.pdbx_seq_one_letter_code
_entity_poly.pdbx_strand_id
1 'polypeptide(L)'
;STTGGTNGYTSNNVTITGTCGDSGGSGCQGNASRTFTSDTNGSYSPGTVYDNVGNATSCPATTVQISKEPPPCPSISADKSAGSWFKGDKVTLTITPATGTTSWDWWTNQSDGSYKSYGQNTGVASKTLSSLGYGRNGKIIVRNSAGRERTCYTSTYYPDSNAPTATMTMKLQSPVTKTVSGTNYSSGSSTYQFVYVNYTGASDKGSGVKSVQVVVTGASTNGTFGLGRSIQAGGTSKVKLKITDNVGNVGYSAEKTIVINKESGHTHTWTARGNTVVSTPTWYGSCGHSHTTGYRIYCSKCAKLLSNTWVCPWLPYGQPDGWTVISGK
;
A
#
# COMPACT_ATOMS: atom_id res chain seq x y z
N SER A 1 31.42 -64.64 9.11
CA SER A 1 31.40 -63.21 9.50
C SER A 1 30.30 -62.49 8.73
N THR A 2 29.88 -61.28 9.13
CA THR A 2 28.84 -60.51 8.41
C THR A 2 29.45 -59.24 7.82
N THR A 3 29.10 -58.92 6.56
CA THR A 3 29.51 -57.71 5.84
C THR A 3 28.30 -57.02 5.19
N GLY A 4 28.49 -55.79 4.66
CA GLY A 4 27.48 -55.08 3.87
C GLY A 4 26.48 -54.22 4.67
N GLY A 5 26.68 -54.04 5.97
CA GLY A 5 25.90 -53.10 6.78
C GLY A 5 26.16 -51.63 6.43
N THR A 6 25.40 -50.71 7.05
CA THR A 6 25.55 -49.27 6.81
C THR A 6 26.23 -48.55 7.97
N ASN A 7 26.91 -47.44 7.67
CA ASN A 7 27.40 -46.46 8.63
C ASN A 7 26.63 -45.14 8.42
N GLY A 8 25.45 -45.04 9.04
CA GLY A 8 24.47 -43.98 8.79
C GLY A 8 23.40 -44.37 7.75
N TYR A 9 22.52 -43.42 7.46
CA TYR A 9 21.41 -43.62 6.53
C TYR A 9 21.87 -43.55 5.07
N THR A 10 21.31 -44.42 4.23
CA THR A 10 21.50 -44.40 2.78
C THR A 10 20.17 -44.41 2.03
N SER A 11 20.17 -43.88 0.81
CA SER A 11 19.04 -44.04 -0.12
C SER A 11 19.14 -45.30 -0.97
N ASN A 12 20.27 -46.01 -0.91
CA ASN A 12 20.52 -47.19 -1.73
C ASN A 12 19.90 -48.44 -1.11
N ASN A 13 19.78 -49.50 -1.89
CA ASN A 13 19.46 -50.82 -1.34
C ASN A 13 20.68 -51.34 -0.60
N VAL A 14 20.46 -52.09 0.46
CA VAL A 14 21.54 -52.64 1.29
C VAL A 14 21.43 -54.16 1.28
N THR A 15 22.51 -54.83 0.93
CA THR A 15 22.61 -56.29 1.01
C THR A 15 23.65 -56.63 2.06
N ILE A 16 23.22 -57.35 3.10
CA ILE A 16 24.12 -57.90 4.10
C ILE A 16 24.42 -59.36 3.77
N THR A 17 25.67 -59.77 3.95
CA THR A 17 26.12 -61.13 3.60
C THR A 17 26.85 -61.75 4.76
N GLY A 18 26.44 -62.98 5.11
CA GLY A 18 27.08 -63.85 6.08
C GLY A 18 27.99 -64.82 5.35
N THR A 19 29.30 -64.65 5.48
CA THR A 19 30.30 -65.53 4.87
C THR A 19 30.48 -66.78 5.72
N CYS A 20 30.25 -67.93 5.09
CA CYS A 20 30.57 -69.24 5.66
C CYS A 20 32.09 -69.49 5.57
N GLY A 21 32.65 -70.04 6.64
CA GLY A 21 34.01 -70.57 6.66
C GLY A 21 34.01 -71.88 7.40
N ASP A 22 34.70 -72.88 6.86
CA ASP A 22 34.85 -74.19 7.48
C ASP A 22 36.33 -74.57 7.55
N SER A 23 36.85 -74.67 8.77
CA SER A 23 38.20 -75.14 9.05
C SER A 23 38.26 -76.65 9.29
N GLY A 24 37.12 -77.31 9.46
CA GLY A 24 37.02 -78.76 9.70
C GLY A 24 37.13 -79.59 8.41
N GLY A 25 36.98 -78.97 7.24
CA GLY A 25 37.24 -79.56 5.93
C GLY A 25 36.04 -80.23 5.25
N SER A 26 34.84 -80.17 5.85
CA SER A 26 33.59 -80.64 5.22
C SER A 26 33.13 -79.72 4.09
N GLY A 27 33.53 -78.44 4.13
CA GLY A 27 33.16 -77.40 3.19
C GLY A 27 31.82 -76.73 3.54
N CYS A 28 31.62 -75.53 3.00
CA CYS A 28 30.41 -74.72 3.21
C CYS A 28 29.33 -75.02 2.17
N GLN A 29 28.07 -75.13 2.60
CA GLN A 29 26.93 -75.22 1.69
C GLN A 29 26.66 -73.90 0.97
N GLY A 30 27.04 -72.78 1.59
CA GLY A 30 26.92 -71.46 0.98
C GLY A 30 26.90 -70.32 1.99
N ASN A 31 26.88 -69.10 1.47
CA ASN A 31 26.73 -67.88 2.28
C ASN A 31 25.25 -67.58 2.52
N ALA A 32 24.96 -66.96 3.66
CA ALA A 32 23.65 -66.37 3.92
C ALA A 32 23.62 -64.94 3.38
N SER A 33 22.49 -64.49 2.84
CA SER A 33 22.37 -63.11 2.34
C SER A 33 20.95 -62.59 2.52
N ARG A 34 20.84 -61.29 2.79
CA ARG A 34 19.56 -60.59 2.94
C ARG A 34 19.66 -59.20 2.35
N THR A 35 18.68 -58.85 1.50
CA THR A 35 18.61 -57.54 0.84
C THR A 35 17.43 -56.73 1.37
N PHE A 36 17.69 -55.46 1.64
CA PHE A 36 16.71 -54.47 2.10
C PHE A 36 16.55 -53.41 1.01
N THR A 37 15.30 -53.19 0.59
CA THR A 37 14.94 -52.30 -0.52
C THR A 37 14.00 -51.16 -0.10
N SER A 38 13.45 -51.21 1.11
CA SER A 38 12.54 -50.21 1.67
C SER A 38 13.18 -49.47 2.85
N ASP A 39 12.49 -48.45 3.34
CA ASP A 39 12.84 -47.80 4.61
C ASP A 39 13.08 -48.85 5.70
N THR A 40 14.24 -48.77 6.33
CA THR A 40 14.73 -49.77 7.27
C THR A 40 15.60 -49.07 8.31
N ASN A 41 15.44 -49.39 9.59
CA ASN A 41 16.33 -48.90 10.64
C ASN A 41 16.41 -49.95 11.74
N GLY A 42 17.54 -50.65 11.83
CA GLY A 42 17.73 -51.66 12.86
C GLY A 42 19.01 -52.47 12.65
N SER A 43 19.17 -53.49 13.51
CA SER A 43 20.24 -54.47 13.41
C SER A 43 19.67 -55.79 12.90
N TYR A 44 20.26 -56.34 11.84
CA TYR A 44 19.74 -57.53 11.16
C TYR A 44 20.85 -58.55 10.90
N SER A 45 20.53 -59.83 11.08
CA SER A 45 21.38 -60.93 10.64
C SER A 45 21.10 -61.29 9.17
N PRO A 46 22.13 -61.64 8.38
CA PRO A 46 21.96 -62.16 7.03
C PRO A 46 21.38 -63.58 7.03
N GLY A 47 21.38 -64.30 8.17
CA GLY A 47 20.84 -65.64 8.32
C GLY A 47 21.82 -66.61 8.98
N THR A 48 21.56 -67.90 8.80
CA THR A 48 22.40 -69.01 9.31
C THR A 48 23.16 -69.63 8.15
N VAL A 49 24.43 -69.95 8.37
CA VAL A 49 25.27 -70.70 7.42
C VAL A 49 25.41 -72.15 7.89
N TYR A 50 25.62 -73.04 6.93
CA TYR A 50 25.70 -74.48 7.14
C TYR A 50 26.94 -75.07 6.48
N ASP A 51 27.53 -76.08 7.10
CA ASP A 51 28.52 -76.93 6.47
C ASP A 51 27.87 -78.13 5.76
N ASN A 52 28.64 -78.90 4.99
CA ASN A 52 28.10 -80.02 4.21
C ASN A 52 27.62 -81.22 5.03
N VAL A 53 27.91 -81.25 6.35
CA VAL A 53 27.49 -82.32 7.26
C VAL A 53 26.37 -81.89 8.21
N GLY A 54 25.84 -80.67 8.03
CA GLY A 54 24.65 -80.17 8.71
C GLY A 54 24.91 -79.35 9.98
N ASN A 55 26.16 -79.03 10.31
CA ASN A 55 26.46 -78.08 11.38
C ASN A 55 26.00 -76.68 10.96
N ALA A 56 25.45 -75.91 11.91
CA ALA A 56 24.83 -74.62 11.65
C ALA A 56 25.41 -73.52 12.55
N THR A 57 25.56 -72.32 12.02
CA THR A 57 25.95 -71.14 12.81
C THR A 57 25.20 -69.91 12.34
N SER A 58 24.52 -69.22 13.26
CA SER A 58 23.87 -67.95 12.96
C SER A 58 24.90 -66.84 12.78
N CYS A 59 24.78 -66.09 11.68
CA CYS A 59 25.66 -64.97 11.42
C CYS A 59 25.32 -63.79 12.36
N PRO A 60 26.33 -63.04 12.84
CA PRO A 60 26.09 -61.87 13.68
C PRO A 60 25.30 -60.79 12.93
N ALA A 61 24.53 -60.01 13.67
CA ALA A 61 23.74 -58.93 13.10
C ALA A 61 24.61 -57.68 12.81
N THR A 62 24.21 -56.89 11.82
CA THR A 62 24.80 -55.59 11.51
C THR A 62 23.72 -54.53 11.31
N THR A 63 24.08 -53.27 11.53
CA THR A 63 23.20 -52.12 11.32
C THR A 63 22.83 -51.95 9.84
N VAL A 64 21.55 -51.71 9.58
CA VAL A 64 21.01 -51.31 8.28
C VAL A 64 20.09 -50.11 8.48
N GLN A 65 20.44 -48.99 7.85
CA GLN A 65 19.68 -47.74 7.89
C GLN A 65 19.42 -47.23 6.47
N ILE A 66 18.18 -47.34 6.01
CA ILE A 66 17.72 -46.90 4.69
C ILE A 66 16.62 -45.87 4.87
N SER A 67 16.72 -44.76 4.13
CA SER A 67 15.63 -43.81 3.95
C SER A 67 15.46 -43.48 2.46
N LYS A 68 14.33 -43.88 1.89
CA LYS A 68 13.96 -43.68 0.47
C LYS A 68 13.18 -42.39 0.26
N GLU A 69 12.43 -41.96 1.27
CA GLU A 69 11.58 -40.77 1.18
C GLU A 69 12.27 -39.52 1.74
N PRO A 70 12.16 -38.37 1.07
CA PRO A 70 12.60 -37.10 1.64
C PRO A 70 11.67 -36.69 2.79
N PRO A 71 12.16 -35.83 3.71
CA PRO A 71 11.36 -35.41 4.84
C PRO A 71 10.15 -34.57 4.41
N PRO A 72 9.08 -34.51 5.22
CA PRO A 72 7.94 -33.64 4.95
C PRO A 72 8.33 -32.17 4.88
N CYS A 73 7.46 -31.35 4.27
CA CYS A 73 7.64 -29.91 4.30
C CYS A 73 7.55 -29.37 5.74
N PRO A 74 8.31 -28.31 6.06
CA PRO A 74 8.27 -27.71 7.39
C PRO A 74 6.91 -27.08 7.67
N SER A 75 6.57 -26.95 8.95
CA SER A 75 5.50 -26.04 9.35
C SER A 75 6.03 -24.60 9.34
N ILE A 76 5.20 -23.69 8.85
CA ILE A 76 5.56 -22.28 8.64
C ILE A 76 4.52 -21.43 9.34
N SER A 77 4.95 -20.56 10.25
CA SER A 77 4.11 -19.49 10.79
C SER A 77 4.64 -18.13 10.36
N ALA A 78 3.75 -17.14 10.30
CA ALA A 78 4.07 -15.79 9.86
C ALA A 78 3.46 -14.75 10.80
N ASP A 79 4.13 -13.62 10.97
CA ASP A 79 3.62 -12.46 11.71
C ASP A 79 2.59 -11.64 10.92
N LYS A 80 2.38 -11.96 9.64
CA LYS A 80 1.42 -11.34 8.73
C LYS A 80 0.56 -12.40 8.05
N SER A 81 -0.66 -12.03 7.69
CA SER A 81 -1.55 -12.87 6.88
C SER A 81 -1.06 -12.94 5.43
N ALA A 82 -1.15 -14.13 4.84
CA ALA A 82 -0.84 -14.34 3.43
C ALA A 82 -1.98 -13.88 2.51
N GLY A 83 -1.67 -13.71 1.22
CA GLY A 83 -2.65 -13.47 0.16
C GLY A 83 -3.19 -12.05 0.05
N SER A 84 -2.89 -11.18 1.02
CA SER A 84 -3.37 -9.80 1.05
C SER A 84 -2.25 -8.79 1.25
N TRP A 85 -2.46 -7.58 0.74
CA TRP A 85 -1.60 -6.44 1.01
C TRP A 85 -1.65 -6.05 2.49
N PHE A 86 -0.50 -5.68 3.05
CA PHE A 86 -0.42 -5.17 4.42
C PHE A 86 0.57 -4.02 4.51
N LYS A 87 0.36 -3.16 5.52
CA LYS A 87 1.23 -2.04 5.82
C LYS A 87 2.54 -2.53 6.46
N GLY A 88 3.65 -2.28 5.80
CA GLY A 88 4.99 -2.67 6.26
C GLY A 88 5.90 -3.07 5.10
N ASP A 89 7.19 -3.22 5.38
CA ASP A 89 8.23 -3.52 4.40
C ASP A 89 8.66 -4.99 4.40
N LYS A 90 8.25 -5.74 5.42
CA LYS A 90 8.67 -7.12 5.63
C LYS A 90 7.63 -8.00 6.32
N VAL A 91 7.77 -9.30 6.10
CA VAL A 91 7.11 -10.38 6.86
C VAL A 91 8.19 -11.26 7.48
N THR A 92 7.97 -11.64 8.73
CA THR A 92 8.82 -12.56 9.49
C THR A 92 8.15 -13.92 9.55
N LEU A 93 8.87 -14.92 9.07
CA LEU A 93 8.46 -16.32 9.04
C LEU A 93 9.24 -17.10 10.09
N THR A 94 8.59 -18.01 10.77
CA THR A 94 9.24 -19.03 11.60
C THR A 94 9.09 -20.36 10.89
N ILE A 95 10.22 -20.96 10.53
CA ILE A 95 10.29 -22.25 9.83
C ILE A 95 10.65 -23.30 10.85
N THR A 96 9.76 -24.28 11.03
CA THR A 96 9.96 -25.42 11.91
C THR A 96 10.08 -26.69 11.07
N PRO A 97 11.30 -27.25 10.91
CA PRO A 97 11.51 -28.46 10.13
C PRO A 97 10.69 -29.64 10.65
N ALA A 98 10.18 -30.45 9.74
CA ALA A 98 9.53 -31.70 10.10
C ALA A 98 10.54 -32.72 10.63
N THR A 99 10.06 -33.68 11.43
CA THR A 99 10.86 -34.81 11.92
C THR A 99 11.58 -35.52 10.78
N GLY A 100 12.85 -35.86 10.99
CA GLY A 100 13.72 -36.49 9.98
C GLY A 100 14.45 -35.50 9.07
N THR A 101 14.17 -34.19 9.17
CA THR A 101 14.98 -33.16 8.50
C THR A 101 16.29 -32.96 9.24
N THR A 102 17.39 -33.07 8.52
CA THR A 102 18.75 -32.83 9.05
C THR A 102 19.27 -31.45 8.69
N SER A 103 18.92 -30.97 7.49
CA SER A 103 19.28 -29.63 7.01
C SER A 103 18.22 -29.12 6.05
N TRP A 104 18.19 -27.81 5.87
CA TRP A 104 17.33 -27.17 4.89
C TRP A 104 17.90 -25.85 4.42
N ASP A 105 17.68 -25.52 3.15
CA ASP A 105 18.16 -24.28 2.57
C ASP A 105 17.00 -23.29 2.39
N TRP A 106 17.32 -21.99 2.40
CA TRP A 106 16.35 -20.91 2.25
C TRP A 106 16.61 -20.08 0.99
N TRP A 107 15.53 -19.80 0.25
CA TRP A 107 15.54 -18.84 -0.84
C TRP A 107 14.35 -17.92 -0.78
N THR A 108 14.52 -16.70 -1.29
CA THR A 108 13.42 -15.74 -1.48
C THR A 108 13.27 -15.39 -2.94
N ASN A 109 12.04 -15.28 -3.42
CA ASN A 109 11.80 -14.79 -4.77
C ASN A 109 12.24 -13.34 -4.96
N GLN A 110 12.56 -13.00 -6.19
CA GLN A 110 12.96 -11.69 -6.68
C GLN A 110 11.89 -11.13 -7.64
N SER A 111 12.00 -9.85 -8.00
CA SER A 111 11.03 -9.16 -8.87
C SER A 111 11.01 -9.71 -10.30
N ASP A 112 12.10 -10.32 -10.73
CA ASP A 112 12.24 -10.98 -12.04
C ASP A 112 11.73 -12.43 -12.04
N GLY A 113 11.17 -12.91 -10.93
CA GLY A 113 10.70 -14.28 -10.75
C GLY A 113 11.79 -15.28 -10.35
N SER A 114 13.07 -14.87 -10.31
CA SER A 114 14.16 -15.73 -9.84
C SER A 114 14.15 -15.92 -8.31
N TYR A 115 14.97 -16.83 -7.81
CA TYR A 115 15.13 -17.07 -6.37
C TYR A 115 16.58 -16.85 -5.95
N LYS A 116 16.76 -16.00 -4.92
CA LYS A 116 18.06 -15.76 -4.30
C LYS A 116 18.26 -16.69 -3.11
N SER A 117 19.39 -17.39 -3.06
CA SER A 117 19.78 -18.26 -1.95
C SER A 117 20.32 -17.47 -0.76
N TYR A 118 20.02 -17.94 0.44
CA TYR A 118 20.57 -17.45 1.71
C TYR A 118 21.26 -18.54 2.52
N GLY A 119 21.54 -19.69 1.89
CA GLY A 119 22.32 -20.77 2.47
C GLY A 119 21.52 -21.78 3.29
N GLN A 120 22.28 -22.72 3.87
CA GLN A 120 21.80 -23.86 4.63
C GLN A 120 21.53 -23.51 6.10
N ASN A 121 20.57 -24.22 6.69
CA ASN A 121 20.08 -24.05 8.04
C ASN A 121 19.81 -25.42 8.68
N THR A 122 19.77 -25.43 10.00
CA THR A 122 19.39 -26.58 10.82
C THR A 122 18.44 -26.09 11.92
N GLY A 123 17.61 -26.99 12.45
CA GLY A 123 16.64 -26.63 13.49
C GLY A 123 15.62 -25.57 13.06
N VAL A 124 14.92 -25.02 14.06
CA VAL A 124 13.95 -23.94 13.87
C VAL A 124 14.70 -22.64 13.58
N ALA A 125 14.27 -21.89 12.57
CA ALA A 125 14.85 -20.58 12.29
C ALA A 125 13.81 -19.56 11.84
N SER A 126 14.11 -18.29 12.11
CA SER A 126 13.34 -17.16 11.60
C SER A 126 13.94 -16.65 10.29
N LYS A 127 13.08 -16.33 9.32
CA LYS A 127 13.44 -15.80 8.00
C LYS A 127 12.56 -14.61 7.66
N THR A 128 13.10 -13.67 6.89
CA THR A 128 12.38 -12.45 6.51
C THR A 128 12.22 -12.40 5.00
N LEU A 129 11.02 -12.03 4.54
CA LEU A 129 10.80 -11.62 3.16
C LEU A 129 10.61 -10.10 3.13
N SER A 130 11.39 -9.41 2.29
CA SER A 130 11.41 -7.94 2.24
C SER A 130 11.57 -7.43 0.81
N SER A 131 10.53 -6.82 0.25
CA SER A 131 10.58 -5.73 -0.75
C SER A 131 9.16 -5.39 -1.16
N LEU A 132 8.97 -4.17 -1.65
CA LEU A 132 7.67 -3.59 -1.95
C LEU A 132 7.21 -3.90 -3.37
N GLY A 133 5.90 -3.88 -3.58
CA GLY A 133 5.31 -3.75 -4.93
C GLY A 133 5.10 -5.05 -5.70
N TYR A 134 5.43 -6.21 -5.14
CA TYR A 134 5.08 -7.50 -5.75
C TYR A 134 5.00 -8.61 -4.68
N GLY A 135 4.34 -9.72 -5.04
CA GLY A 135 4.16 -10.85 -4.13
C GLY A 135 5.48 -11.51 -3.75
N ARG A 136 5.73 -11.64 -2.45
CA ARG A 136 6.92 -12.25 -1.86
C ARG A 136 6.63 -13.63 -1.28
N ASN A 137 7.47 -14.61 -1.60
CA ASN A 137 7.42 -15.94 -1.03
C ASN A 137 8.84 -16.53 -0.86
N GLY A 138 8.89 -17.62 -0.11
CA GLY A 138 10.08 -18.41 0.09
C GLY A 138 10.01 -19.75 -0.62
N LYS A 139 11.17 -20.25 -1.05
CA LYS A 139 11.40 -21.64 -1.43
C LYS A 139 12.29 -22.26 -0.36
N ILE A 140 11.99 -23.49 0.02
CA ILE A 140 12.70 -24.26 1.04
C ILE A 140 13.05 -25.61 0.42
N ILE A 141 14.29 -26.06 0.57
CA ILE A 141 14.69 -27.41 0.17
C ILE A 141 15.15 -28.12 1.44
N VAL A 142 14.39 -29.12 1.87
CA VAL A 142 14.67 -29.92 3.08
C VAL A 142 15.41 -31.19 2.71
N ARG A 143 16.31 -31.65 3.58
CA ARG A 143 17.11 -32.87 3.39
C ARG A 143 17.12 -33.75 4.63
N ASN A 144 17.06 -35.07 4.45
CA ASN A 144 17.32 -36.03 5.52
C ASN A 144 18.78 -36.52 5.53
N SER A 145 19.13 -37.39 6.47
CA SER A 145 20.46 -37.99 6.63
C SER A 145 20.88 -38.89 5.47
N ALA A 146 19.93 -39.40 4.67
CA ALA A 146 20.20 -40.16 3.45
C ALA A 146 20.43 -39.26 2.21
N GLY A 147 20.39 -37.93 2.37
CA GLY A 147 20.52 -36.97 1.27
C GLY A 147 19.28 -36.85 0.38
N ARG A 148 18.12 -37.38 0.80
CA ARG A 148 16.86 -37.24 0.06
C ARG A 148 16.30 -35.84 0.27
N GLU A 149 15.95 -35.19 -0.84
CA GLU A 149 15.52 -33.80 -0.84
C GLU A 149 14.03 -33.63 -1.19
N ARG A 150 13.40 -32.59 -0.63
CA ARG A 150 12.07 -32.12 -1.04
C ARG A 150 12.06 -30.60 -1.13
N THR A 151 11.46 -30.08 -2.19
CA THR A 151 11.22 -28.65 -2.34
C THR A 151 9.83 -28.29 -1.82
N CYS A 152 9.75 -27.21 -1.05
CA CYS A 152 8.56 -26.66 -0.43
C CYS A 152 8.52 -25.15 -0.67
N TYR A 153 7.33 -24.56 -0.57
CA TYR A 153 7.13 -23.12 -0.75
C TYR A 153 6.34 -22.55 0.42
N THR A 154 6.61 -21.29 0.76
CA THR A 154 5.76 -20.54 1.67
C THR A 154 4.56 -19.97 0.92
N SER A 155 3.57 -19.49 1.66
CA SER A 155 2.55 -18.62 1.08
C SER A 155 3.15 -17.32 0.52
N THR A 156 2.35 -16.61 -0.28
CA THR A 156 2.73 -15.32 -0.87
C THR A 156 2.22 -14.17 0.01
N TYR A 157 3.07 -13.15 0.20
CA TYR A 157 2.84 -11.98 1.04
C TYR A 157 3.04 -10.70 0.23
N TYR A 158 2.28 -9.65 0.51
CA TYR A 158 2.31 -8.41 -0.25
C TYR A 158 2.61 -7.21 0.67
N PRO A 159 3.86 -7.01 1.10
CA PRO A 159 4.26 -5.86 1.91
C PRO A 159 4.18 -4.56 1.09
N ASP A 160 3.61 -3.53 1.70
CA ASP A 160 3.62 -2.18 1.17
C ASP A 160 3.88 -1.14 2.27
N SER A 161 4.97 -0.40 2.09
CA SER A 161 5.36 0.75 2.92
C SER A 161 5.53 2.03 2.11
N ASN A 162 5.19 2.02 0.81
CA ASN A 162 5.30 3.20 -0.02
C ASN A 162 4.17 4.16 0.29
N ALA A 163 4.52 5.43 0.54
CA ALA A 163 3.52 6.47 0.54
C ALA A 163 3.09 6.77 -0.91
N PRO A 164 1.79 6.84 -1.20
CA PRO A 164 1.32 7.18 -2.53
C PRO A 164 1.64 8.65 -2.88
N THR A 165 1.74 8.96 -4.17
CA THR A 165 2.08 10.31 -4.66
C THR A 165 1.02 10.83 -5.62
N ALA A 166 0.82 12.15 -5.68
CA ALA A 166 -0.04 12.79 -6.66
C ALA A 166 0.43 14.22 -6.93
N THR A 167 0.13 14.74 -8.12
CA THR A 167 0.37 16.14 -8.46
C THR A 167 -0.92 16.93 -8.32
N MET A 168 -0.90 17.96 -7.47
CA MET A 168 -2.03 18.87 -7.31
C MET A 168 -2.05 19.91 -8.43
N THR A 169 -3.23 20.15 -9.00
CA THR A 169 -3.50 21.25 -9.94
C THR A 169 -4.66 22.08 -9.42
N MET A 170 -4.67 23.37 -9.76
CA MET A 170 -5.69 24.28 -9.26
C MET A 170 -6.27 25.06 -10.42
N LYS A 171 -7.60 25.20 -10.46
CA LYS A 171 -8.30 26.01 -11.46
C LYS A 171 -9.19 27.03 -10.75
N LEU A 172 -9.14 28.27 -11.24
CA LEU A 172 -10.09 29.31 -10.89
C LEU A 172 -11.29 29.20 -11.80
N GLN A 173 -12.50 29.21 -11.23
CA GLN A 173 -13.72 29.39 -11.99
C GLN A 173 -14.34 30.73 -11.56
N SER A 174 -14.17 31.73 -12.42
CA SER A 174 -14.95 32.97 -12.43
C SER A 174 -15.76 33.04 -13.71
N PRO A 175 -16.82 33.86 -13.81
CA PRO A 175 -17.35 34.32 -15.09
C PRO A 175 -16.39 35.27 -15.85
N VAL A 176 -15.08 35.28 -15.53
CA VAL A 176 -14.08 36.14 -16.17
C VAL A 176 -12.91 35.31 -16.66
N THR A 177 -12.66 35.43 -17.96
CA THR A 177 -11.52 34.91 -18.72
C THR A 177 -10.22 35.49 -18.17
N LYS A 178 -9.53 34.74 -17.31
CA LYS A 178 -8.09 34.94 -17.10
C LYS A 178 -7.40 33.60 -16.89
N THR A 179 -6.69 33.17 -17.93
CA THR A 179 -5.77 32.04 -17.87
C THR A 179 -4.59 32.46 -16.99
N VAL A 180 -4.34 31.74 -15.88
CA VAL A 180 -3.19 32.01 -15.01
C VAL A 180 -2.38 30.73 -14.84
N SER A 181 -1.13 30.77 -15.33
CA SER A 181 -0.06 29.81 -15.01
C SER A 181 0.84 30.44 -13.94
N GLY A 182 0.88 29.86 -12.73
CA GLY A 182 1.76 30.32 -11.64
C GLY A 182 1.52 29.63 -10.28
N THR A 183 2.54 29.61 -9.43
CA THR A 183 2.67 28.77 -8.21
C THR A 183 2.03 29.33 -6.93
N ASN A 184 1.61 30.59 -6.94
CA ASN A 184 0.97 31.29 -5.83
C ASN A 184 -0.23 32.08 -6.36
N TYR A 185 -1.39 31.97 -5.71
CA TYR A 185 -2.62 32.65 -6.15
C TYR A 185 -2.89 33.89 -5.30
N SER A 186 -3.21 35.02 -5.95
CA SER A 186 -3.74 36.23 -5.32
C SER A 186 -4.99 36.65 -6.09
N SER A 187 -6.18 36.58 -5.50
CA SER A 187 -7.39 37.07 -6.18
C SER A 187 -7.40 38.59 -6.21
N GLY A 188 -7.65 39.17 -7.39
CA GLY A 188 -8.00 40.59 -7.54
C GLY A 188 -9.51 40.79 -7.45
N SER A 189 -9.90 41.98 -6.98
CA SER A 189 -11.23 42.54 -6.79
C SER A 189 -12.45 41.81 -7.36
N SER A 190 -13.38 41.54 -6.44
CA SER A 190 -14.83 41.45 -6.62
C SER A 190 -15.43 40.16 -7.22
N THR A 191 -16.41 39.65 -6.47
CA THR A 191 -17.36 38.55 -6.74
C THR A 191 -16.79 37.12 -6.70
N TYR A 192 -17.39 36.32 -5.80
CA TYR A 192 -17.15 34.90 -5.49
C TYR A 192 -16.25 34.14 -6.48
N GLN A 193 -14.97 33.96 -6.12
CA GLN A 193 -14.06 33.13 -6.89
C GLN A 193 -14.02 31.73 -6.26
N PHE A 194 -14.46 30.72 -7.01
CA PHE A 194 -14.38 29.33 -6.59
C PHE A 194 -13.03 28.77 -7.04
N VAL A 195 -12.14 28.45 -6.09
CA VAL A 195 -10.91 27.70 -6.39
C VAL A 195 -11.23 26.22 -6.35
N TYR A 196 -11.17 25.57 -7.51
CA TYR A 196 -11.31 24.12 -7.64
C TYR A 196 -9.94 23.46 -7.56
N VAL A 197 -9.78 22.62 -6.54
CA VAL A 197 -8.59 21.77 -6.39
C VAL A 197 -8.82 20.49 -7.18
N ASN A 198 -7.97 20.27 -8.18
CA ASN A 198 -7.91 19.07 -8.99
C ASN A 198 -6.58 18.34 -8.73
N TYR A 199 -6.46 17.13 -9.25
CA TYR A 199 -5.21 16.39 -9.20
C TYR A 199 -5.03 15.57 -10.47
N THR A 200 -3.78 15.27 -10.79
CA THR A 200 -3.42 14.37 -11.88
C THR A 200 -2.37 13.38 -11.38
N GLY A 201 -2.40 12.16 -11.92
CA GLY A 201 -1.37 11.16 -11.69
C GLY A 201 -1.23 10.69 -10.24
N ALA A 202 -2.34 10.46 -9.52
CA ALA A 202 -2.25 9.75 -8.25
C ALA A 202 -1.80 8.32 -8.51
N SER A 203 -0.66 7.94 -7.93
CA SER A 203 -0.04 6.64 -8.15
C SER A 203 0.54 6.10 -6.86
N ASP A 204 0.58 4.79 -6.78
CA ASP A 204 1.24 4.06 -5.72
C ASP A 204 2.01 2.88 -6.34
N LYS A 205 3.16 2.55 -5.76
CA LYS A 205 4.03 1.47 -6.26
C LYS A 205 3.66 0.10 -5.69
N GLY A 206 2.68 0.03 -4.79
CA GLY A 206 2.27 -1.18 -4.09
C GLY A 206 0.77 -1.41 -4.17
N SER A 207 0.11 -1.26 -3.03
CA SER A 207 -1.28 -1.63 -2.81
C SER A 207 -2.28 -0.80 -3.63
N GLY A 208 -1.85 0.30 -4.24
CA GLY A 208 -2.69 1.17 -5.06
C GLY A 208 -3.33 2.28 -4.24
N VAL A 209 -3.78 3.34 -4.92
CA VAL A 209 -4.39 4.50 -4.26
C VAL A 209 -5.83 4.20 -3.86
N LYS A 210 -6.17 4.41 -2.58
CA LYS A 210 -7.52 4.25 -2.02
C LYS A 210 -8.32 5.54 -2.05
N SER A 211 -7.70 6.65 -1.65
CA SER A 211 -8.38 7.94 -1.59
C SER A 211 -7.44 9.11 -1.77
N VAL A 212 -7.99 10.20 -2.31
CA VAL A 212 -7.33 11.51 -2.43
C VAL A 212 -8.25 12.53 -1.78
N GLN A 213 -7.72 13.29 -0.83
CA GLN A 213 -8.45 14.31 -0.08
C GLN A 213 -7.71 15.63 -0.12
N VAL A 214 -8.44 16.74 -0.05
CA VAL A 214 -7.85 18.09 0.02
C VAL A 214 -7.72 18.47 1.49
N VAL A 215 -6.51 18.83 1.93
CA VAL A 215 -6.23 19.38 3.25
C VAL A 215 -6.04 20.88 3.11
N VAL A 216 -6.87 21.64 3.81
CA VAL A 216 -6.80 23.11 3.83
C VAL A 216 -6.49 23.58 5.23
N THR A 217 -5.54 24.51 5.35
CA THR A 217 -5.18 25.18 6.61
C THR A 217 -5.08 26.69 6.40
N GLY A 218 -5.35 27.50 7.43
CA GLY A 218 -5.16 28.97 7.38
C GLY A 218 -6.46 29.76 7.59
N ALA A 219 -6.67 30.80 6.78
CA ALA A 219 -7.79 31.74 6.95
C ALA A 219 -9.18 31.14 6.66
N SER A 220 -9.24 30.01 5.95
CA SER A 220 -10.45 29.21 5.75
C SER A 220 -10.67 28.17 6.85
N THR A 221 -11.84 27.51 6.84
CA THR A 221 -12.11 26.37 7.73
C THR A 221 -11.03 25.29 7.57
N ASN A 222 -10.24 25.08 8.63
CA ASN A 222 -9.26 24.01 8.68
C ASN A 222 -9.96 22.66 8.54
N GLY A 223 -9.48 21.78 7.67
CA GLY A 223 -10.10 20.47 7.51
C GLY A 223 -9.56 19.63 6.37
N THR A 224 -10.03 18.39 6.33
CA THR A 224 -9.81 17.44 5.24
C THR A 224 -11.13 17.22 4.52
N PHE A 225 -11.15 17.42 3.21
CA PHE A 225 -12.37 17.41 2.43
C PHE A 225 -12.23 16.51 1.19
N GLY A 226 -13.37 16.07 0.66
CA GLY A 226 -13.42 15.50 -0.70
C GLY A 226 -13.01 16.53 -1.77
N LEU A 227 -12.77 16.05 -2.98
CA LEU A 227 -12.41 16.89 -4.13
C LEU A 227 -13.54 17.86 -4.53
N GLY A 228 -13.21 18.89 -5.29
CA GLY A 228 -14.19 19.85 -5.82
C GLY A 228 -14.76 20.83 -4.79
N ARG A 229 -14.16 20.93 -3.60
CA ARG A 229 -14.53 21.93 -2.59
C ARG A 229 -14.10 23.33 -3.01
N SER A 230 -14.97 24.29 -2.77
CA SER A 230 -14.64 25.71 -2.92
C SER A 230 -14.10 26.30 -1.63
N ILE A 231 -13.04 27.09 -1.76
CA ILE A 231 -12.46 27.87 -0.66
C ILE A 231 -12.99 29.29 -0.82
N GLN A 232 -13.76 29.77 0.17
CA GLN A 232 -14.50 31.04 0.09
C GLN A 232 -14.09 32.08 1.14
N ALA A 233 -13.26 31.70 2.11
CA ALA A 233 -12.83 32.60 3.17
C ALA A 233 -11.74 33.54 2.66
N GLY A 234 -11.89 34.83 2.94
CA GLY A 234 -10.85 35.83 2.67
C GLY A 234 -9.62 35.58 3.55
N GLY A 235 -8.44 35.86 3.02
CA GLY A 235 -7.14 35.68 3.67
C GLY A 235 -6.26 34.65 2.98
N THR A 236 -5.21 34.22 3.68
CA THR A 236 -4.22 33.26 3.14
C THR A 236 -4.54 31.84 3.65
N SER A 237 -4.69 30.90 2.72
CA SER A 237 -4.86 29.47 2.98
C SER A 237 -3.77 28.65 2.30
N LYS A 238 -3.33 27.60 2.98
CA LYS A 238 -2.42 26.57 2.46
C LYS A 238 -3.21 25.32 2.11
N VAL A 239 -2.94 24.77 0.94
CA VAL A 239 -3.64 23.60 0.42
C VAL A 239 -2.64 22.54 0.00
N LYS A 240 -2.94 21.28 0.35
CA LYS A 240 -2.22 20.10 -0.14
C LYS A 240 -3.19 18.94 -0.31
N LEU A 241 -2.81 17.94 -1.09
CA LEU A 241 -3.53 16.68 -1.16
C LEU A 241 -3.00 15.74 -0.08
N LYS A 242 -3.90 15.01 0.58
CA LYS A 242 -3.61 13.81 1.36
C LYS A 242 -4.03 12.61 0.53
N ILE A 243 -3.09 11.74 0.21
CA ILE A 243 -3.33 10.53 -0.56
C ILE A 243 -3.16 9.35 0.39
N THR A 244 -4.13 8.44 0.43
CA THR A 244 -4.06 7.22 1.24
C THR A 244 -4.13 6.02 0.31
N ASP A 245 -3.28 5.02 0.51
CA ASP A 245 -3.30 3.77 -0.25
C ASP A 245 -4.25 2.72 0.38
N ASN A 246 -4.28 1.52 -0.19
CA ASN A 246 -5.17 0.45 0.28
C ASN A 246 -4.76 -0.16 1.63
N VAL A 247 -3.50 -0.01 2.05
CA VAL A 247 -3.00 -0.49 3.35
C VAL A 247 -2.89 0.59 4.42
N GLY A 248 -3.19 1.85 4.08
CA GLY A 248 -3.15 2.99 4.98
C GLY A 248 -1.80 3.71 5.07
N ASN A 249 -0.89 3.56 4.10
CA ASN A 249 0.18 4.53 3.92
C ASN A 249 -0.39 5.86 3.43
N VAL A 250 0.18 6.96 3.92
CA VAL A 250 -0.30 8.31 3.64
C VAL A 250 0.83 9.10 3.01
N GLY A 251 0.57 9.66 1.84
CA GLY A 251 1.42 10.63 1.18
C GLY A 251 0.75 11.99 1.05
N TYR A 252 1.56 13.01 0.75
CA TYR A 252 1.08 14.36 0.54
C TYR A 252 1.64 14.93 -0.77
N SER A 253 0.84 15.73 -1.47
CA SER A 253 1.36 16.55 -2.55
C SER A 253 2.20 17.71 -2.01
N ALA A 254 2.92 18.38 -2.90
CA ALA A 254 3.47 19.70 -2.61
C ALA A 254 2.35 20.65 -2.13
N GLU A 255 2.67 21.44 -1.10
CA GLU A 255 1.79 22.49 -0.57
C GLU A 255 1.73 23.68 -1.54
N LYS A 256 0.56 24.28 -1.68
CA LYS A 256 0.33 25.52 -2.44
C LYS A 256 -0.36 26.56 -1.57
N THR A 257 -0.10 27.82 -1.87
CA THR A 257 -0.70 28.96 -1.16
C THR A 257 -1.77 29.61 -2.02
N ILE A 258 -2.92 29.87 -1.41
CA ILE A 258 -4.03 30.64 -1.97
C ILE A 258 -4.21 31.88 -1.12
N VAL A 259 -4.18 33.05 -1.74
CA VAL A 259 -4.56 34.32 -1.12
C VAL A 259 -5.86 34.79 -1.76
N ILE A 260 -6.92 34.85 -0.95
CA ILE A 260 -8.21 35.41 -1.35
C ILE A 260 -8.33 36.81 -0.74
N ASN A 261 -8.08 37.84 -1.54
CA ASN A 261 -8.34 39.21 -1.11
C ASN A 261 -9.84 39.46 -1.19
N LYS A 262 -10.50 39.50 -0.03
CA LYS A 262 -11.86 40.02 0.06
C LYS A 262 -11.76 41.53 0.11
N GLU A 263 -11.99 42.20 -1.00
CA GLU A 263 -12.11 43.65 -0.97
C GLU A 263 -13.33 44.03 -0.12
N SER A 264 -13.06 44.61 1.04
CA SER A 264 -14.05 45.28 1.85
C SER A 264 -14.36 46.62 1.19
N GLY A 265 -15.47 46.67 0.46
CA GLY A 265 -16.07 47.92 0.01
C GLY A 265 -15.51 48.41 -1.33
N HIS A 266 -16.36 48.38 -2.36
CA HIS A 266 -16.24 49.35 -3.43
C HIS A 266 -16.79 50.68 -2.90
N THR A 267 -16.03 51.76 -3.01
CA THR A 267 -16.53 53.11 -2.73
C THR A 267 -17.10 53.67 -4.03
N HIS A 268 -18.39 54.01 -4.05
CA HIS A 268 -18.96 54.76 -5.16
C HIS A 268 -18.67 56.25 -4.95
N THR A 269 -17.80 56.82 -5.79
CA THR A 269 -17.57 58.27 -5.82
C THR A 269 -18.57 58.91 -6.77
N TRP A 270 -19.58 59.60 -6.22
CA TRP A 270 -20.51 60.39 -7.03
C TRP A 270 -19.98 61.82 -7.15
N THR A 271 -19.67 62.27 -8.36
CA THR A 271 -19.32 63.67 -8.61
C THR A 271 -20.59 64.41 -9.07
N ALA A 272 -21.26 65.10 -8.16
CA ALA A 272 -22.24 66.10 -8.56
C ALA A 272 -21.48 67.32 -9.11
N ARG A 273 -21.84 67.83 -10.29
CA ARG A 273 -21.29 69.09 -10.79
C ARG A 273 -21.61 70.20 -9.78
N GLY A 274 -20.58 70.65 -9.06
CA GLY A 274 -20.59 71.95 -8.40
C GLY A 274 -20.32 72.00 -6.90
N ASN A 275 -20.22 70.88 -6.17
CA ASN A 275 -19.68 70.85 -4.80
C ASN A 275 -19.38 69.42 -4.34
N THR A 276 -18.18 69.20 -3.80
CA THR A 276 -17.77 67.92 -3.20
C THR A 276 -18.48 67.72 -1.86
N VAL A 277 -19.51 66.87 -1.83
CA VAL A 277 -20.06 66.37 -0.55
C VAL A 277 -19.34 65.07 -0.24
N VAL A 278 -18.37 65.12 0.68
CA VAL A 278 -17.83 63.91 1.31
C VAL A 278 -18.84 63.45 2.35
N SER A 279 -19.70 62.51 1.99
CA SER A 279 -20.36 61.68 2.99
C SER A 279 -19.74 60.28 2.93
N THR A 280 -19.25 59.81 4.06
CA THR A 280 -18.89 58.41 4.28
C THR A 280 -20.11 57.69 4.84
N PRO A 281 -20.93 56.99 4.03
CA PRO A 281 -21.89 56.09 4.61
C PRO A 281 -21.21 54.74 4.84
N THR A 282 -20.93 54.42 6.11
CA THR A 282 -20.70 53.04 6.54
C THR A 282 -22.02 52.28 6.44
N TRP A 283 -22.18 51.46 5.40
CA TRP A 283 -23.27 50.48 5.32
C TRP A 283 -22.76 49.11 5.75
N TYR A 284 -23.22 48.64 6.91
CA TYR A 284 -23.27 47.22 7.25
C TYR A 284 -24.69 46.73 6.95
N GLY A 285 -24.85 45.71 6.11
CA GLY A 285 -26.16 45.12 5.89
C GLY A 285 -26.17 44.05 4.80
N SER A 286 -26.10 42.79 5.22
CA SER A 286 -26.48 41.63 4.42
C SER A 286 -27.97 41.71 4.05
N CYS A 287 -28.31 41.60 2.77
CA CYS A 287 -29.70 41.51 2.33
C CYS A 287 -30.29 40.13 2.63
N GLY A 288 -30.82 39.99 3.84
CA GLY A 288 -31.97 39.13 4.13
C GLY A 288 -33.25 39.95 3.89
N HIS A 289 -34.27 39.30 3.36
CA HIS A 289 -35.52 39.88 2.84
C HIS A 289 -36.24 40.89 3.75
N SER A 290 -36.99 41.78 3.07
CA SER A 290 -37.99 42.76 3.55
C SER A 290 -37.48 44.16 3.93
N HIS A 291 -38.26 45.17 3.56
CA HIS A 291 -38.00 46.63 3.55
C HIS A 291 -37.28 47.15 2.29
N THR A 292 -38.04 47.25 1.20
CA THR A 292 -37.68 48.03 0.02
C THR A 292 -37.67 49.53 0.35
N THR A 293 -36.48 50.12 0.45
CA THR A 293 -36.30 51.56 0.28
C THR A 293 -36.59 51.91 -1.18
N GLY A 294 -37.75 52.48 -1.48
CA GLY A 294 -37.96 53.09 -2.79
C GLY A 294 -37.45 54.53 -2.82
N TYR A 295 -37.59 55.19 -3.95
CA TYR A 295 -37.22 56.59 -4.10
C TYR A 295 -38.33 57.35 -4.83
N ARG A 296 -38.47 58.66 -4.57
CA ARG A 296 -39.30 59.55 -5.38
C ARG A 296 -38.42 60.20 -6.45
N ILE A 297 -38.84 60.09 -7.70
CA ILE A 297 -38.12 60.63 -8.85
C ILE A 297 -38.72 61.99 -9.23
N TYR A 298 -37.86 63.00 -9.28
CA TYR A 298 -38.23 64.38 -9.63
C TYR A 298 -37.49 64.78 -10.91
N CYS A 299 -38.23 65.33 -11.89
CA CYS A 299 -37.60 65.88 -13.09
C CYS A 299 -37.29 67.36 -12.85
N SER A 300 -36.00 67.69 -12.70
CA SER A 300 -35.54 69.05 -12.44
C SER A 300 -35.76 70.00 -13.62
N LYS A 301 -35.76 69.49 -14.86
CA LYS A 301 -36.04 70.29 -16.07
C LYS A 301 -37.52 70.67 -16.22
N CYS A 302 -38.43 69.82 -15.74
CA CYS A 302 -39.87 70.01 -15.94
C CYS A 302 -40.60 70.42 -14.65
N ALA A 303 -39.87 70.55 -13.53
CA ALA A 303 -40.36 70.88 -12.19
C ALA A 303 -41.61 70.07 -11.74
N LYS A 304 -41.76 68.83 -12.22
CA LYS A 304 -42.90 67.96 -11.93
C LYS A 304 -42.45 66.68 -11.20
N LEU A 305 -43.23 66.31 -10.20
CA LEU A 305 -43.16 65.00 -9.54
C LEU A 305 -43.85 63.98 -10.43
N LEU A 306 -43.11 63.00 -10.95
CA LEU A 306 -43.62 62.10 -12.00
C LEU A 306 -44.26 60.81 -11.45
N SER A 307 -44.11 60.51 -10.15
CA SER A 307 -44.77 59.36 -9.51
C SER A 307 -44.89 59.58 -8.00
N ASN A 308 -46.07 59.26 -7.43
CA ASN A 308 -46.31 59.20 -5.99
C ASN A 308 -46.00 57.82 -5.38
N THR A 309 -45.57 56.86 -6.19
CA THR A 309 -45.32 55.46 -5.78
C THR A 309 -43.82 55.18 -5.71
N TRP A 310 -43.40 54.51 -4.64
CA TRP A 310 -42.02 54.10 -4.37
C TRP A 310 -41.57 53.07 -5.42
N VAL A 311 -40.54 53.39 -6.21
CA VAL A 311 -40.01 52.50 -7.26
C VAL A 311 -38.70 51.87 -6.79
N CYS A 312 -38.57 50.55 -6.90
CA CYS A 312 -37.27 49.88 -6.81
C CYS A 312 -36.50 50.09 -8.12
N PRO A 313 -35.20 50.42 -8.08
CA PRO A 313 -34.45 50.65 -9.31
C PRO A 313 -34.13 49.30 -9.98
N TRP A 314 -35.00 48.87 -10.90
CA TRP A 314 -34.53 48.23 -12.12
C TRP A 314 -34.48 49.32 -13.17
N LEU A 315 -33.30 49.87 -13.42
CA LEU A 315 -33.10 50.78 -14.55
C LEU A 315 -33.10 49.94 -15.83
N PRO A 316 -33.91 50.28 -16.85
CA PRO A 316 -33.72 49.71 -18.17
C PRO A 316 -32.40 50.23 -18.74
N TYR A 317 -31.64 49.31 -19.33
CA TYR A 317 -30.33 49.56 -19.90
C TYR A 317 -30.44 50.56 -21.06
N GLY A 318 -29.72 51.68 -20.96
CA GLY A 318 -29.47 52.63 -22.05
C GLY A 318 -30.45 53.81 -22.16
N GLN A 319 -30.21 54.90 -21.41
CA GLN A 319 -30.54 56.29 -21.79
C GLN A 319 -29.61 57.30 -21.07
N PRO A 320 -29.33 58.47 -21.68
CA PRO A 320 -28.26 59.36 -21.24
C PRO A 320 -28.64 60.26 -20.05
N ASP A 321 -27.59 60.57 -19.30
CA ASP A 321 -27.47 61.29 -18.04
C ASP A 321 -28.39 62.52 -17.84
N GLY A 322 -29.07 62.57 -16.68
CA GLY A 322 -29.83 63.75 -16.26
C GLY A 322 -30.70 63.60 -15.01
N TRP A 323 -30.39 62.70 -14.07
CA TRP A 323 -31.26 62.40 -12.93
C TRP A 323 -30.58 62.70 -11.59
N THR A 324 -31.35 63.27 -10.64
CA THR A 324 -30.89 63.57 -9.27
C THR A 324 -31.87 62.96 -8.27
N VAL A 325 -31.35 62.19 -7.32
CA VAL A 325 -32.13 61.61 -6.20
C VAL A 325 -32.13 62.63 -5.06
N ILE A 326 -33.30 63.04 -4.58
CA ILE A 326 -33.43 64.19 -3.66
C ILE A 326 -33.65 63.75 -2.20
N SER A 327 -33.92 62.47 -1.92
CA SER A 327 -33.77 61.87 -0.58
C SER A 327 -34.06 60.36 -0.61
N GLY A 328 -33.37 59.62 0.25
CA GLY A 328 -33.73 58.26 0.67
C GLY A 328 -34.17 58.27 2.14
N LYS A 329 -34.98 57.30 2.55
CA LYS A 329 -35.19 56.99 3.97
C LYS A 329 -34.32 55.80 4.35
#